data_AF-A0A972EHT1-F1
#
_entry.id   AF-A0A972EHT1-F1
#
_cell.length_a   1.000
_cell.length_b   1.000
_cell.length_c   1.000
_cell.angle_alpha   90.00
_cell.angle_beta   90.00
_cell.angle_gamma   90.00
#
_symmetry.space_group_name_H-M   'P 1'
#
loop_
_entity.id
_entity.type
_entity.pdbx_description
1 polymer ?
#
loop_
_entity_poly.entity_id
_entity_poly.type
_entity_poly.pdbx_seq_one_letter_code
_entity_poly.pdbx_strand_id
1 'polypeptide(L)' 'DKLEYIDSTGLGILIGALKKLKQEDKDIIISNIRPNVGKLLKITGLDKVFIIEG' A
#
# COMPACT_ATOMS: atom_id res chain seq x y z
N ASP A 1 6.55 14.33 -10.82
CA ASP A 1 6.73 14.33 -9.37
C ASP A 1 6.65 12.91 -8.82
N LYS A 2 7.70 12.45 -8.14
CA LYS A 2 7.87 11.05 -7.70
C LYS A 2 7.55 10.96 -6.21
N LEU A 3 6.72 10.01 -5.79
CA LEU A 3 6.36 9.81 -4.38
C LEU A 3 7.62 9.49 -3.55
N GLU A 4 8.02 10.39 -2.65
CA GLU A 4 9.21 10.20 -1.81
C GLU A 4 8.88 9.69 -0.41
N TYR A 5 7.68 9.94 0.11
CA TYR A 5 7.27 9.54 1.45
C TYR A 5 5.75 9.37 1.54
N ILE A 6 5.31 8.49 2.42
CA ILE A 6 3.90 8.33 2.81
C ILE A 6 3.84 8.27 4.33
N ASP A 7 2.87 8.98 4.92
CA ASP A 7 2.66 9.04 6.37
C ASP A 7 1.50 8.12 6.78
N SER A 8 1.12 8.18 8.07
CA SER A 8 -0.02 7.42 8.60
C SER A 8 -1.34 7.75 7.91
N THR A 9 -1.51 8.98 7.42
CA THR A 9 -2.73 9.43 6.76
C THR A 9 -2.89 8.74 5.41
N GLY A 10 -1.83 8.76 4.60
CA GLY A 10 -1.81 8.07 3.31
C GLY A 10 -2.02 6.56 3.46
N LEU A 11 -1.36 5.94 4.44
CA LEU A 11 -1.56 4.51 4.72
C LEU A 11 -3.01 4.21 5.14
N GLY A 12 -3.62 5.04 5.98
CA GLY A 12 -5.01 4.89 6.41
C GLY A 12 -6.00 4.95 5.23
N ILE A 13 -5.77 5.86 4.28
CA ILE A 13 -6.58 5.95 3.05
C ILE A 13 -6.45 4.68 2.21
N LEU A 14 -5.24 4.16 2.02
CA LEU A 14 -5.00 2.93 1.24
C LEU A 14 -5.68 1.71 1.88
N ILE A 15 -5.62 1.59 3.22
CA ILE A 15 -6.30 0.52 3.95
C ILE A 15 -7.83 0.64 3.79
N GLY A 16 -8.37 1.86 3.91
CA GLY A 16 -9.80 2.11 3.72
C GLY A 16 -10.27 1.74 2.30
N ALA A 17 -9.48 2.11 1.29
CA ALA A 17 -9.74 1.75 -0.11
C ALA A 17 -9.71 0.24 -0.33
N LEU A 18 -8.69 -0.46 0.19
CA LEU A 18 -8.60 -1.91 0.09
C LEU A 18 -9.77 -2.60 0.77
N LYS A 19 -10.15 -2.17 1.98
CA LYS A 19 -11.29 -2.74 2.71
C LYS A 19 -12.59 -2.63 1.92
N LYS A 20 -12.80 -1.51 1.23
CA LYS A 20 -13.96 -1.33 0.35
C LYS A 20 -13.91 -2.26 -0.86
N LEU A 21 -12.76 -2.34 -1.54
CA LEU A 21 -12.59 -3.19 -2.73
C LEU A 21 -12.73 -4.68 -2.40
N LYS A 22 -12.28 -5.12 -1.23
CA LYS A 22 -12.46 -6.50 -0.76
C LYS A 22 -13.92 -6.90 -0.59
N GLN A 23 -14.85 -5.95 -0.37
CA GLN A 23 -16.29 -6.26 -0.35
C GLN A 23 -16.82 -6.62 -1.75
N GLU A 24 -16.09 -6.25 -2.79
CA GLU A 24 -16.40 -6.54 -4.20
C GLU A 24 -15.46 -7.60 -4.78
N ASP A 25 -14.75 -8.35 -3.94
CA ASP A 25 -13.74 -9.35 -4.33
C ASP A 25 -12.63 -8.79 -5.23
N LYS A 26 -12.23 -7.54 -4.97
CA LYS A 26 -11.15 -6.85 -5.68
C LYS A 26 -9.94 -6.60 -4.79
N ASP A 27 -8.79 -6.50 -5.44
CA ASP A 27 -7.49 -6.27 -4.82
C ASP A 27 -6.84 -4.95 -5.26
N ILE A 28 -5.87 -4.50 -4.49
CA ILE A 28 -4.98 -3.39 -4.86
C ILE A 28 -3.58 -3.96 -5.09
N ILE A 29 -3.05 -3.69 -6.28
CA ILE A 29 -1.68 -4.00 -6.68
C ILE A 29 -0.85 -2.71 -6.62
N ILE A 30 0.24 -2.74 -5.87
CA ILE A 30 1.22 -1.66 -5.80
C ILE A 30 2.44 -2.09 -6.62
N SER A 31 2.66 -1.44 -7.76
CA SER A 31 3.77 -1.73 -8.66
C SER A 31 4.90 -0.71 -8.57
N ASN A 32 6.13 -1.11 -8.94
CA ASN A 32 7.31 -0.23 -9.03
C ASN A 32 7.56 0.61 -7.76
N ILE A 33 7.31 0.01 -6.59
CA ILE A 33 7.44 0.71 -5.32
C ILE A 33 8.91 1.05 -5.04
N ARG A 34 9.16 2.27 -4.57
CA ARG A 34 10.50 2.69 -4.17
C ARG A 34 10.95 1.97 -2.91
N PRO A 35 12.25 1.67 -2.74
CA PRO A 35 12.76 0.92 -1.59
C PRO A 35 12.40 1.52 -0.22
N ASN A 36 12.34 2.85 -0.11
CA ASN A 36 12.00 3.54 1.13
C ASN A 36 10.51 3.35 1.52
N VAL A 37 9.60 3.47 0.56
CA VAL A 37 8.17 3.21 0.78
C VAL A 37 7.93 1.71 1.02
N GLY A 38 8.62 0.83 0.28
CA GLY A 38 8.55 -0.61 0.50
C GLY A 38 9.02 -1.02 1.89
N LYS A 39 10.10 -0.41 2.41
CA LYS A 39 10.54 -0.60 3.81
C LYS A 39 9.46 -0.19 4.81
N LEU A 40 8.80 0.94 4.60
CA LEU A 40 7.73 1.40 5.47
C LEU A 40 6.52 0.43 5.47
N LEU A 41 6.11 -0.06 4.29
CA LEU A 41 5.05 -1.07 4.21
C LEU A 41 5.42 -2.35 4.97
N LYS A 42 6.69 -2.80 4.88
CA LYS A 42 7.18 -3.95 5.66
C LYS A 42 7.17 -3.72 7.16
N ILE A 43 7.63 -2.55 7.62
CA ILE A 43 7.63 -2.20 9.06
C ILE A 43 6.21 -2.16 9.61
N THR A 44 5.26 -1.67 8.82
CA THR A 44 3.84 -1.58 9.20
C THR A 44 3.06 -2.88 8.94
N GLY A 45 3.68 -3.89 8.34
CA GLY A 45 3.05 -5.18 7.99
C GLY A 45 2.05 -5.10 6.83
N LEU A 46 1.98 -3.96 6.14
CA LEU A 46 1.08 -3.75 5.01
C LEU A 46 1.55 -4.47 3.74
N ASP A 47 2.81 -4.90 3.69
CA ASP A 47 3.34 -5.79 2.65
C ASP A 47 2.66 -7.17 2.60
N LYS A 48 1.97 -7.56 3.68
CA LYS A 48 1.16 -8.79 3.75
C LYS A 48 -0.30 -8.58 3.34
N VAL A 49 -0.70 -7.33 3.20
CA VAL A 49 -2.08 -6.91 2.97
C VAL A 49 -2.28 -6.48 1.51
N PHE A 50 -1.29 -5.79 0.95
CA PHE A 50 -1.26 -5.39 -0.46
C PHE A 50 -0.47 -6.40 -1.30
N ILE A 51 -0.87 -6.54 -2.56
CA ILE A 51 -0.07 -7.26 -3.55
C ILE A 51 1.00 -6.28 -4.05
N ILE A 52 2.27 -6.62 -3.86
CA ILE A 52 3.40 -5.80 -4.30
C ILE A 52 4.06 -6.47 -5.50
N GLU A 53 4.08 -5.78 -6.63
CA GLU A 53 4.71 -6.23 -7.86
C GLU A 53 5.89 -5.33 -8.25
N GLY A 54 6.93 -5.94 -8.80
CA GLY A 54 8.17 -5.29 -9.22
C GLY A 54 8.19 -5.10 -10.72
#